data_AF-V6LYI9-F1
#
_entry.id   AF-V6LYI9-F1
#
_cell.length_a   1.000
_cell.length_b   1.000
_cell.length_c   1.000
_cell.angle_alpha   90.00
_cell.angle_beta   90.00
_cell.angle_gamma   90.00
#
_symmetry.space_group_name_H-M   'P 1'
#
loop_
_entity.id
_entity.type
_entity.pdbx_description
1 polymer ?
#
loop_
_entity_poly.entity_id
_entity_poly.type
_entity_poly.pdbx_seq_one_letter_code
_entity_poly.pdbx_strand_id
1 'polypeptide(L)'
;MSTSVSSTRFSHSFPYDYTPISPFLFQVKIRPAIYYLTLPIWLLLSPINFILKTVCLIANFVNFLIISKIFTFSPSIQRYYLQFICYVSLFIQGNIPIKTTKQKRVCEILVANHTNLNDVNIGIISCQAGFLSKAEMKKVPIISYAARILNSVYVDRKTGQNDLSNRVAKNPIIVFPEGTISNQKVLMRFKTGAFRLKDEVQPLCIYYQSFFQIEWLTEHALHHIYTLFTSPFSRTKYYFLEPMKRFENETYQEFADRVGKKMADEMGIVYLPYSIDDYLYFQGIKTIDKCSNEYLKDYGWMGDHAHYRKICQQQGLNSLYEHRREQFIQSQYAWSEEHALDVIDQRLGNFAKFSKQ
;
A
#
# COMPACT_ATOMS: atom_id res chain seq x y z
N MET A 1 -16.06 -31.86 18.17
CA MET A 1 -16.82 -30.64 17.83
C MET A 1 -15.91 -29.74 17.00
N SER A 2 -16.06 -29.82 15.68
CA SER A 2 -15.30 -29.02 14.71
C SER A 2 -15.91 -27.62 14.65
N THR A 3 -15.24 -26.64 15.26
CA THR A 3 -15.59 -25.23 15.09
C THR A 3 -15.25 -24.82 13.66
N SER A 4 -16.28 -24.66 12.85
CA SER A 4 -16.21 -24.00 11.55
C SER A 4 -15.62 -22.60 11.75
N VAL A 5 -14.40 -22.41 11.25
CA VAL A 5 -13.78 -21.09 11.18
C VAL A 5 -14.51 -20.32 10.09
N SER A 6 -15.58 -19.65 10.49
CA SER A 6 -16.21 -18.55 9.77
C SER A 6 -15.12 -17.56 9.35
N SER A 7 -15.03 -17.30 8.05
CA SER A 7 -14.01 -16.45 7.43
C SER A 7 -14.29 -14.95 7.62
N THR A 8 -14.56 -14.49 8.83
CA THR A 8 -14.65 -13.05 9.11
C THR A 8 -13.24 -12.47 9.11
N ARG A 9 -12.82 -11.95 7.95
CA ARG A 9 -11.50 -11.35 7.69
C ARG A 9 -11.14 -10.20 8.65
N PHE A 10 -12.16 -9.47 9.11
CA PHE A 10 -12.11 -8.52 10.21
C PHE A 10 -13.06 -9.00 11.30
N SER A 11 -12.71 -8.81 12.57
CA SER A 11 -13.54 -9.32 13.69
C SER A 11 -14.82 -8.52 13.93
N HIS A 12 -14.95 -7.32 13.34
CA HIS A 12 -16.12 -6.45 13.45
C HIS A 12 -16.50 -5.82 12.11
N SER A 13 -17.75 -5.39 11.97
CA SER A 13 -18.20 -4.57 10.86
C SER A 13 -17.42 -3.27 10.79
N PHE A 14 -17.40 -2.64 9.60
CA PHE A 14 -16.78 -1.33 9.46
C PHE A 14 -17.64 -0.27 10.18
N PRO A 15 -17.08 0.55 11.08
CA PRO A 15 -17.89 1.38 11.98
C PRO A 15 -18.18 2.80 11.46
N TYR A 16 -17.73 3.16 10.26
CA TYR A 16 -17.83 4.53 9.74
C TYR A 16 -18.61 4.60 8.44
N ASP A 17 -19.29 5.73 8.23
CA ASP A 17 -19.81 6.08 6.91
C ASP A 17 -18.66 6.41 5.96
N TYR A 18 -18.84 6.09 4.69
CA TYR A 18 -17.82 6.32 3.67
C TYR A 18 -18.44 6.56 2.29
N THR A 19 -17.70 7.29 1.45
CA THR A 19 -17.98 7.38 0.02
C THR A 19 -17.04 6.41 -0.69
N PRO A 20 -17.54 5.48 -1.52
CA PRO A 20 -16.69 4.57 -2.27
C PRO A 20 -15.74 5.36 -3.18
N ILE A 21 -14.45 5.08 -3.04
CA ILE A 21 -13.39 5.52 -3.95
C ILE A 21 -12.47 4.32 -4.17
N SER A 22 -12.17 3.97 -5.42
CA SER A 22 -11.37 2.78 -5.70
C SER A 22 -9.95 2.98 -5.19
N PRO A 23 -9.44 2.14 -4.25
CA PRO A 23 -8.05 2.23 -3.78
C PRO A 23 -7.01 1.79 -4.83
N PHE A 24 -7.46 1.10 -5.90
CA PHE A 24 -6.58 0.36 -6.81
C PHE A 24 -6.40 1.03 -8.18
N LEU A 25 -7.17 2.08 -8.45
CA LEU A 25 -7.14 2.81 -9.71
C LEU A 25 -6.69 4.26 -9.49
N PHE A 26 -6.23 4.90 -10.57
CA PHE A 26 -5.90 6.31 -10.56
C PHE A 26 -7.16 7.17 -10.40
N GLN A 27 -7.07 8.11 -9.48
CA GLN A 27 -8.15 9.03 -9.14
C GLN A 27 -8.05 10.37 -9.87
N VAL A 28 -6.84 10.76 -10.28
CA VAL A 28 -6.59 12.08 -10.87
C VAL A 28 -6.22 11.90 -12.32
N LYS A 29 -7.12 12.28 -13.23
CA LYS A 29 -6.81 12.37 -14.65
C LYS A 29 -5.84 13.52 -14.90
N ILE A 30 -4.72 13.23 -15.57
CA ILE A 30 -3.81 14.27 -16.02
C ILE A 30 -4.57 15.17 -17.01
N ARG A 31 -4.55 16.49 -16.80
CA ARG A 31 -5.22 17.42 -17.70
C ARG A 31 -4.61 17.30 -19.11
N PRO A 32 -5.42 17.09 -20.17
CA PRO A 32 -4.91 16.88 -21.52
C PRO A 32 -3.96 17.98 -21.98
N ALA A 33 -4.27 19.25 -21.70
CA ALA A 33 -3.41 20.38 -22.05
C ALA A 33 -2.02 20.29 -21.40
N ILE A 34 -1.94 19.96 -20.11
CA ILE A 34 -0.64 19.81 -19.40
C ILE A 34 0.13 18.62 -19.96
N TYR A 35 -0.56 17.52 -20.24
CA TYR A 35 0.03 16.33 -20.85
C TYR A 35 0.66 16.68 -22.21
N TYR A 36 -0.10 17.22 -23.15
CA TYR A 36 0.40 17.53 -24.50
C TYR A 36 1.47 18.63 -24.52
N LEU A 37 1.36 19.65 -23.65
CA LEU A 37 2.38 20.71 -23.54
C LEU A 37 3.72 20.19 -23.03
N THR A 38 3.70 19.21 -22.12
CA THR A 38 4.93 18.68 -21.51
C THR A 38 5.46 17.43 -22.22
N LEU A 39 4.62 16.74 -23.01
CA LEU A 39 4.95 15.48 -23.68
C LEU A 39 6.22 15.52 -24.54
N PRO A 40 6.50 16.55 -25.36
CA PRO A 40 7.74 16.60 -26.16
C PRO A 40 9.00 16.66 -25.29
N ILE A 41 8.94 17.44 -24.21
CA ILE A 41 10.03 17.55 -23.22
C ILE A 41 10.23 16.20 -22.53
N TRP A 42 9.12 15.52 -22.18
CA TRP A 42 9.16 14.19 -21.58
C TRP A 42 9.75 13.14 -22.52
N LEU A 43 9.35 13.09 -23.78
CA LEU A 43 9.86 12.10 -24.73
C LEU A 43 11.38 12.21 -24.92
N LEU A 44 11.94 13.42 -24.85
CA LEU A 44 13.38 13.65 -24.96
C LEU A 44 14.13 13.38 -23.66
N LEU A 45 13.63 13.88 -22.52
CA LEU A 45 14.34 13.79 -21.24
C LEU A 45 14.12 12.48 -20.49
N SER A 46 13.00 11.80 -20.73
CA SER A 46 12.62 10.59 -20.00
C SER A 46 13.64 9.45 -20.15
N PRO A 47 14.11 9.07 -21.36
CA PRO A 47 15.13 8.04 -21.51
C PRO A 47 16.45 8.41 -20.82
N ILE A 48 16.86 9.68 -20.94
CA ILE A 48 18.09 10.19 -20.32
C ILE A 48 17.98 10.11 -18.79
N ASN A 49 16.89 10.61 -18.21
CA ASN A 49 16.63 10.55 -16.77
C ASN A 49 16.55 9.11 -16.27
N PHE A 50 15.87 8.24 -17.01
CA PHE A 50 15.76 6.83 -16.65
C PHE A 50 17.14 6.16 -16.59
N ILE A 51 17.97 6.34 -17.62
CA ILE A 51 19.32 5.77 -17.67
C ILE A 51 20.19 6.36 -16.55
N LEU A 52 20.24 7.68 -16.43
CA LEU A 52 21.07 8.38 -15.45
C LEU A 52 20.72 7.93 -14.02
N LYS A 53 19.43 7.98 -13.64
CA LYS A 53 18.99 7.59 -12.30
C LYS A 53 19.23 6.11 -12.03
N THR A 54 19.04 5.25 -13.04
CA THR A 54 19.34 3.82 -12.92
C THR A 54 20.83 3.60 -12.63
N VAL A 55 21.72 4.24 -13.39
CA VAL A 55 23.18 4.15 -13.18
C VAL A 55 23.57 4.66 -11.80
N CYS A 56 23.05 5.83 -11.39
CA CYS A 56 23.33 6.40 -10.07
C CYS A 56 22.82 5.51 -8.93
N LEU A 57 21.63 4.91 -9.05
CA LEU A 57 21.09 3.99 -8.04
C LEU A 57 21.89 2.70 -7.96
N ILE A 58 22.33 2.15 -9.09
CA ILE A 58 23.22 0.99 -9.13
C ILE A 58 24.55 1.34 -8.45
N ALA A 59 25.14 2.49 -8.75
CA ALA A 59 26.38 2.94 -8.11
C ALA A 59 26.21 3.12 -6.60
N ASN A 60 25.11 3.75 -6.15
CA ASN A 60 24.78 3.90 -4.72
C ASN A 60 24.62 2.54 -4.03
N PHE A 61 23.99 1.58 -4.72
CA PHE A 61 23.81 0.23 -4.22
C PHE A 61 25.14 -0.56 -4.13
N VAL A 62 25.98 -0.50 -5.17
CA VAL A 62 27.31 -1.12 -5.18
C VAL A 62 28.19 -0.53 -4.08
N ASN A 63 28.16 0.80 -3.91
CA ASN A 63 28.84 1.49 -2.81
C ASN A 63 28.39 0.98 -1.44
N PHE A 64 27.07 0.82 -1.24
CA PHE A 64 26.54 0.23 -0.01
C PHE A 64 27.14 -1.16 0.24
N LEU A 65 27.10 -2.08 -0.74
CA LEU A 65 27.64 -3.43 -0.58
C LEU A 65 29.14 -3.47 -0.28
N ILE A 66 29.95 -2.68 -1.00
CA ILE A 66 31.41 -2.65 -0.87
C ILE A 66 31.79 -2.15 0.53
N ILE A 67 31.28 -0.99 0.92
CA ILE A 67 31.60 -0.37 2.21
C ILE A 67 31.15 -1.26 3.37
N SER A 68 29.97 -1.88 3.24
CA SER A 68 29.43 -2.84 4.20
C SER A 68 30.24 -4.12 4.37
N LYS A 69 31.07 -4.48 3.40
CA LYS A 69 31.94 -5.66 3.44
C LYS A 69 33.37 -5.33 3.89
N ILE A 70 33.89 -4.18 3.46
CA ILE A 70 35.25 -3.73 3.79
C ILE A 70 35.33 -3.27 5.24
N PHE A 71 34.33 -2.53 5.72
CA PHE A 71 34.37 -1.90 7.03
C PHE A 71 33.46 -2.61 8.04
N THR A 72 34.02 -2.99 9.18
CA THR A 72 33.29 -3.52 10.33
C THR A 72 32.84 -2.37 11.24
N PHE A 73 31.76 -1.71 10.86
CA PHE A 73 31.19 -0.62 11.67
C PHE A 73 30.43 -1.13 12.90
N SER A 74 30.40 -0.31 13.95
CA SER A 74 29.46 -0.51 15.06
C SER A 74 28.00 -0.46 14.56
N PRO A 75 27.04 -1.14 15.22
CA PRO A 75 25.66 -1.17 14.76
C PRO A 75 25.03 0.23 14.59
N SER A 76 25.43 1.20 15.41
CA SER A 76 24.94 2.57 15.29
C SER A 76 25.45 3.26 14.03
N ILE A 77 26.72 3.10 13.69
CA ILE A 77 27.31 3.67 12.47
C ILE A 77 26.69 3.02 11.23
N GLN A 78 26.45 1.70 11.25
CA GLN A 78 25.76 1.01 10.15
C GLN A 78 24.37 1.60 9.88
N ARG A 79 23.61 1.93 10.92
CA ARG A 79 22.29 2.56 10.77
C ARG A 79 22.37 3.97 10.18
N TYR A 80 23.30 4.80 10.64
CA TYR A 80 23.49 6.13 10.06
C TYR A 80 23.98 6.07 8.61
N TYR A 81 24.86 5.13 8.28
CA TYR A 81 25.29 4.92 6.90
C TYR A 81 24.13 4.46 6.01
N LEU A 82 23.32 3.49 6.46
CA LEU A 82 22.12 3.08 5.74
C LEU A 82 21.13 4.25 5.57
N GLN A 83 20.95 5.07 6.61
CA GLN A 83 20.14 6.28 6.54
C GLN A 83 20.64 7.26 5.46
N PHE A 84 21.96 7.47 5.38
CA PHE A 84 22.59 8.28 4.34
C PHE A 84 22.35 7.69 2.94
N ILE A 85 22.55 6.38 2.75
CA ILE A 85 22.28 5.69 1.48
C ILE A 85 20.82 5.85 1.03
N CYS A 86 19.87 5.80 1.96
CA CYS A 86 18.45 6.05 1.70
C CYS A 86 18.18 7.51 1.32
N TYR A 87 18.81 8.49 1.97
CA TYR A 87 18.74 9.90 1.56
C TYR A 87 19.27 10.12 0.13
N VAL A 88 20.43 9.54 -0.19
CA VAL A 88 21.02 9.62 -1.53
C VAL A 88 20.11 8.94 -2.57
N SER A 89 19.52 7.79 -2.24
CA SER A 89 18.57 7.09 -3.11
C SER A 89 17.34 7.93 -3.44
N LEU A 90 16.75 8.60 -2.44
CA LEU A 90 15.62 9.52 -2.65
C LEU A 90 16.05 10.72 -3.51
N PHE A 91 17.22 11.30 -3.23
CA PHE A 91 17.75 12.42 -3.99
C PHE A 91 17.98 12.07 -5.47
N ILE A 92 18.61 10.92 -5.77
CA ILE A 92 18.80 10.44 -7.16
C ILE A 92 17.45 10.31 -7.87
N GLN A 93 16.42 9.83 -7.17
CA GLN A 93 15.07 9.71 -7.74
C GLN A 93 14.40 11.06 -7.99
N GLY A 94 14.95 12.18 -7.49
CA GLY A 94 14.33 13.50 -7.51
C GLY A 94 13.29 13.68 -6.40
N ASN A 95 13.33 12.84 -5.37
CA ASN A 95 12.40 12.88 -4.25
C ASN A 95 13.01 13.62 -3.05
N ILE A 96 12.38 14.74 -2.67
CA ILE A 96 12.81 15.57 -1.55
C ILE A 96 11.92 15.26 -0.33
N PRO A 97 12.44 14.58 0.71
CA PRO A 97 11.69 14.32 1.92
C PRO A 97 11.61 15.58 2.80
N ILE A 98 10.40 15.92 3.26
CA ILE A 98 10.10 17.10 4.07
C ILE A 98 9.41 16.63 5.36
N LYS A 99 10.09 16.79 6.50
CA LYS A 99 9.49 16.57 7.82
C LYS A 99 8.62 17.76 8.18
N THR A 100 7.33 17.52 8.41
CA THR A 100 6.37 18.62 8.65
C THR A 100 6.04 18.84 10.13
N THR A 101 6.26 17.85 11.01
CA THR A 101 6.06 18.00 12.46
C THR A 101 7.34 17.72 13.25
N LYS A 102 7.58 18.50 14.32
CA LYS A 102 8.65 18.23 15.28
C LYS A 102 8.25 17.01 16.11
N GLN A 103 9.12 16.01 16.12
CA GLN A 103 8.87 14.74 16.80
C GLN A 103 9.34 14.84 18.25
N LYS A 104 8.42 14.80 19.21
CA LYS A 104 8.75 14.78 20.65
C LYS A 104 9.20 13.40 21.13
N ARG A 105 8.56 12.34 20.62
CA ARG A 105 8.83 10.92 20.96
C ARG A 105 8.54 10.02 19.76
N VAL A 106 9.27 8.91 19.68
CA VAL A 106 9.01 7.81 18.73
C VAL A 106 8.61 6.58 19.53
N CYS A 107 7.43 6.02 19.26
CA CYS A 107 7.01 4.75 19.89
C CYS A 107 7.75 3.55 19.29
N GLU A 108 7.76 2.44 20.02
CA GLU A 108 8.37 1.19 19.56
C GLU A 108 7.70 0.66 18.29
N ILE A 109 6.38 0.79 18.19
CA ILE A 109 5.58 0.39 17.02
C ILE A 109 5.03 1.64 16.33
N LEU A 110 5.39 1.78 15.06
CA LEU A 110 4.87 2.77 14.13
C LEU A 110 3.90 2.09 13.17
N VAL A 111 2.79 2.75 12.88
CA VAL A 111 1.86 2.34 11.81
C VAL A 111 1.83 3.41 10.74
N ALA A 112 2.01 3.04 9.48
CA ALA A 112 2.06 3.98 8.37
C ALA A 112 1.17 3.56 7.21
N ASN A 113 0.67 4.53 6.45
CA ASN A 113 0.05 4.27 5.16
C ASN A 113 1.12 3.76 4.16
N HIS A 114 0.71 2.99 3.16
CA HIS A 114 1.59 2.41 2.17
C HIS A 114 1.14 2.73 0.75
N THR A 115 1.91 3.56 0.07
CA THR A 115 1.56 4.13 -1.24
C THR A 115 2.69 4.03 -2.28
N ASN A 116 3.94 3.85 -1.84
CA ASN A 116 5.10 3.80 -2.73
C ASN A 116 6.22 2.91 -2.15
N LEU A 117 7.08 2.35 -3.01
CA LEU A 117 8.25 1.58 -2.56
C LEU A 117 9.21 2.41 -1.69
N ASN A 118 9.24 3.72 -1.91
CA ASN A 118 10.02 4.65 -1.12
C ASN A 118 9.52 4.83 0.31
N ASP A 119 8.35 4.33 0.70
CA ASP A 119 7.88 4.38 2.09
C ASP A 119 8.89 3.74 3.05
N VAL A 120 9.61 2.70 2.57
CA VAL A 120 10.72 2.08 3.29
C VAL A 120 11.87 3.06 3.51
N ASN A 121 12.27 3.79 2.46
CA ASN A 121 13.30 4.83 2.60
C ASN A 121 12.84 5.91 3.59
N ILE A 122 11.58 6.34 3.54
CA ILE A 122 11.00 7.33 4.48
C ILE A 122 11.05 6.82 5.93
N GLY A 123 10.71 5.56 6.19
CA GLY A 123 10.83 4.96 7.53
C GLY A 123 12.28 4.96 8.06
N ILE A 124 13.25 4.66 7.19
CA ILE A 124 14.67 4.66 7.57
C ILE A 124 15.17 6.08 7.83
N ILE A 125 14.90 7.05 6.93
CA ILE A 125 15.40 8.42 7.08
C ILE A 125 14.74 9.17 8.23
N SER A 126 13.49 8.85 8.57
CA SER A 126 12.73 9.55 9.61
C SER A 126 13.10 9.10 11.01
N CYS A 127 13.38 7.80 11.20
CA CYS A 127 13.57 7.23 12.53
C CYS A 127 14.41 5.93 12.59
N GLN A 128 15.14 5.58 11.53
CA GLN A 128 15.92 4.33 11.44
C GLN A 128 15.07 3.10 11.76
N ALA A 129 13.81 3.11 11.32
CA ALA A 129 12.86 2.05 11.61
C ALA A 129 13.31 0.71 11.01
N GLY A 130 13.16 -0.36 11.78
CA GLY A 130 13.07 -1.71 11.25
C GLY A 130 11.67 -1.97 10.68
N PHE A 131 11.52 -3.05 9.92
CA PHE A 131 10.28 -3.38 9.24
C PHE A 131 9.72 -4.71 9.71
N LEU A 132 8.40 -4.84 9.68
CA LEU A 132 7.74 -6.14 9.80
C LEU A 132 7.63 -6.78 8.41
N SER A 133 8.55 -7.67 8.09
CA SER A 133 8.71 -8.25 6.75
C SER A 133 8.24 -9.71 6.69
N LYS A 134 7.79 -10.14 5.51
CA LYS A 134 7.50 -11.57 5.27
C LYS A 134 8.78 -12.39 5.38
N ALA A 135 8.71 -13.61 5.94
CA ALA A 135 9.87 -14.48 6.10
C ALA A 135 10.64 -14.74 4.78
N GLU A 136 9.94 -14.77 3.64
CA GLU A 136 10.53 -14.96 2.32
C GLU A 136 11.51 -13.85 1.93
N MET A 137 11.37 -12.64 2.50
CA MET A 137 12.27 -11.52 2.24
C MET A 137 13.70 -11.77 2.75
N LYS A 138 13.90 -12.75 3.65
CA LYS A 138 15.24 -13.21 4.06
C LYS A 138 16.09 -13.70 2.87
N LYS A 139 15.45 -14.16 1.78
CA LYS A 139 16.12 -14.67 0.58
C LYS A 139 16.66 -13.57 -0.34
N VAL A 140 16.20 -12.33 -0.19
CA VAL A 140 16.67 -11.19 -1.00
C VAL A 140 17.88 -10.58 -0.28
N PRO A 141 19.11 -10.71 -0.81
CA PRO A 141 20.34 -10.40 -0.05
C PRO A 141 20.37 -8.97 0.50
N ILE A 142 19.93 -8.00 -0.31
CA ILE A 142 19.92 -6.57 0.03
C ILE A 142 18.95 -6.29 1.17
N ILE A 143 17.71 -6.77 1.02
CA ILE A 143 16.65 -6.58 2.00
C ILE A 143 17.05 -7.27 3.29
N SER A 144 17.59 -8.49 3.22
CA SER A 144 18.06 -9.25 4.38
C SER A 144 19.19 -8.54 5.12
N TYR A 145 20.14 -7.96 4.39
CA TYR A 145 21.25 -7.21 4.97
C TYR A 145 20.79 -5.90 5.64
N ALA A 146 19.96 -5.10 4.98
CA ALA A 146 19.38 -3.89 5.55
C ALA A 146 18.48 -4.21 6.76
N ALA A 147 17.66 -5.25 6.65
CA ALA A 147 16.80 -5.74 7.72
C ALA A 147 17.60 -6.12 8.98
N ARG A 148 18.77 -6.76 8.82
CA ARG A 148 19.68 -7.08 9.92
C ARG A 148 20.23 -5.81 10.60
N ILE A 149 20.67 -4.82 9.82
CA ILE A 149 21.17 -3.53 10.35
C ILE A 149 20.08 -2.83 11.19
N LEU A 150 18.84 -2.89 10.74
CA LEU A 150 17.69 -2.23 11.35
C LEU A 150 16.98 -3.10 12.41
N ASN A 151 17.49 -4.29 12.74
CA ASN A 151 16.81 -5.25 13.62
C ASN A 151 15.33 -5.44 13.24
N SER A 152 15.06 -5.61 11.94
CA SER A 152 13.72 -5.83 11.41
C SER A 152 13.20 -7.21 11.83
N VAL A 153 11.88 -7.33 11.95
CA VAL A 153 11.23 -8.55 12.41
C VAL A 153 10.62 -9.27 11.22
N TYR A 154 10.89 -10.57 11.13
CA TYR A 154 10.27 -11.42 10.13
C TYR A 154 9.06 -12.13 10.73
N VAL A 155 8.00 -12.24 9.94
CA VAL A 155 6.77 -12.94 10.32
C VAL A 155 6.52 -14.06 9.33
N ASP A 156 6.35 -15.27 9.86
CA ASP A 156 5.80 -16.37 9.09
C ASP A 156 4.27 -16.37 9.27
N ARG A 157 3.56 -16.11 8.17
CA ARG A 157 2.09 -16.05 8.19
C ARG A 157 1.44 -17.43 8.32
N LYS A 158 2.16 -18.52 8.05
CA LYS A 158 1.64 -19.89 8.16
C LYS A 158 1.65 -20.37 9.60
N THR A 159 2.72 -20.05 10.33
CA THR A 159 2.89 -20.48 11.73
C THR A 159 2.46 -19.40 12.74
N GLY A 160 2.31 -18.15 12.30
CA GLY A 160 2.01 -17.01 13.17
C GLY A 160 3.19 -16.59 14.05
N GLN A 161 4.34 -17.27 13.93
CA GLN A 161 5.53 -16.99 14.71
C GLN A 161 6.22 -15.72 14.22
N ASN A 162 6.74 -14.96 15.18
CA ASN A 162 7.57 -13.79 14.95
C ASN A 162 8.69 -13.73 15.99
N ASP A 163 9.81 -13.12 15.62
CA ASP A 163 10.99 -13.02 16.48
C ASP A 163 10.96 -11.76 17.38
N LEU A 164 9.79 -11.14 17.59
CA LEU A 164 9.68 -9.84 18.27
C LEU A 164 10.06 -9.94 19.75
N SER A 165 9.70 -11.02 20.44
CA SER A 165 10.00 -11.22 21.87
C SER A 165 11.49 -11.30 22.18
N ASN A 166 12.30 -11.70 21.19
CA ASN A 166 13.76 -11.83 21.33
C ASN A 166 14.50 -10.55 20.92
N ARG A 167 13.77 -9.49 20.58
CA ARG A 167 14.34 -8.25 20.06
C ARG A 167 14.84 -7.36 21.19
N VAL A 168 16.16 -7.23 21.31
CA VAL A 168 16.85 -6.32 22.26
C VAL A 168 17.09 -4.93 21.66
N ALA A 169 16.25 -4.49 20.71
CA ALA A 169 16.55 -3.35 19.85
C ALA A 169 15.94 -2.02 20.33
N LYS A 170 16.72 -0.94 20.26
CA LYS A 170 16.34 0.43 20.63
C LYS A 170 15.62 1.23 19.53
N ASN A 171 15.48 0.68 18.31
CA ASN A 171 14.90 1.39 17.17
C ASN A 171 13.45 0.96 16.90
N PRO A 172 12.59 1.87 16.41
CA PRO A 172 11.17 1.57 16.16
C PRO A 172 10.99 0.52 15.05
N ILE A 173 9.83 -0.12 15.03
CA ILE A 173 9.37 -0.97 13.93
C ILE A 173 8.22 -0.26 13.25
N ILE A 174 8.33 -0.10 11.94
CA ILE A 174 7.21 0.38 11.12
C ILE A 174 6.46 -0.82 10.53
N VAL A 175 5.14 -0.73 10.61
CA VAL A 175 4.20 -1.69 10.02
C VAL A 175 3.27 -0.93 9.09
N PHE A 176 2.98 -1.54 7.94
CA PHE A 176 2.01 -1.05 6.96
C PHE A 176 0.73 -1.88 7.07
N PRO A 177 -0.22 -1.51 7.95
CA PRO A 177 -1.36 -2.35 8.29
C PRO A 177 -2.39 -2.53 7.15
N GLU A 178 -2.34 -1.72 6.09
CA GLU A 178 -3.09 -1.94 4.84
C GLU A 178 -2.72 -3.27 4.17
N GLY A 179 -1.45 -3.68 4.32
CA GLY A 179 -0.91 -4.92 3.77
C GLY A 179 -0.62 -4.90 2.26
N THR A 180 -0.99 -3.83 1.55
CA THR A 180 -0.66 -3.59 0.14
C THR A 180 -0.52 -2.09 -0.11
N ILE A 181 0.00 -1.74 -1.29
CA ILE A 181 0.06 -0.36 -1.75
C ILE A 181 -1.32 0.06 -2.25
N SER A 182 -1.82 1.18 -1.75
CA SER A 182 -3.05 1.85 -2.19
C SER A 182 -2.72 3.16 -2.92
N ASN A 183 -3.74 3.80 -3.48
CA ASN A 183 -3.60 5.16 -3.96
C ASN A 183 -3.56 6.15 -2.78
N GLN A 184 -2.94 7.31 -2.97
CA GLN A 184 -2.86 8.33 -1.92
C GLN A 184 -4.18 9.08 -1.64
N LYS A 185 -5.32 8.61 -2.16
CA LYS A 185 -6.63 9.25 -1.98
C LYS A 185 -7.49 8.59 -0.94
N VAL A 186 -7.13 7.38 -0.53
CA VAL A 186 -7.87 6.60 0.43
C VAL A 186 -6.90 5.84 1.32
N LEU A 187 -7.40 5.38 2.45
CA LEU A 187 -6.69 4.50 3.36
C LEU A 187 -7.52 3.23 3.53
N MET A 188 -6.97 2.07 3.19
CA MET A 188 -7.70 0.81 3.35
C MET A 188 -7.78 0.39 4.80
N ARG A 189 -8.73 -0.51 5.10
CA ARG A 189 -8.96 -0.99 6.46
C ARG A 189 -7.74 -1.71 7.00
N PHE A 190 -7.31 -1.29 8.18
CA PHE A 190 -6.12 -1.80 8.82
C PHE A 190 -6.32 -3.21 9.36
N LYS A 191 -5.33 -4.06 9.09
CA LYS A 191 -5.21 -5.36 9.76
C LYS A 191 -4.70 -5.19 11.18
N THR A 192 -5.20 -6.00 12.08
CA THR A 192 -4.84 -6.00 13.51
C THR A 192 -3.40 -6.47 13.83
N GLY A 193 -2.62 -6.91 12.82
CA GLY A 193 -1.32 -7.52 13.04
C GLY A 193 -0.37 -6.63 13.85
N ALA A 194 -0.28 -5.34 13.51
CA ALA A 194 0.54 -4.36 14.25
C ALA A 194 -0.01 -4.08 15.65
N PHE A 195 -1.34 -4.01 15.76
CA PHE A 195 -2.07 -3.62 16.97
C PHE A 195 -2.09 -4.72 18.04
N ARG A 196 -1.78 -5.96 17.67
CA ARG A 196 -1.57 -7.08 18.60
C ARG A 196 -0.16 -7.11 19.20
N LEU A 197 0.79 -6.34 18.67
CA LEU A 197 2.17 -6.35 19.15
C LEU A 197 2.34 -5.57 20.45
N LYS A 198 1.65 -4.42 20.56
CA LYS A 198 1.67 -3.50 21.71
C LYS A 198 0.35 -2.76 21.79
N ASP A 199 -0.06 -2.42 23.00
CA ASP A 199 -1.24 -1.57 23.27
C ASP A 199 -0.96 -0.06 23.05
N GLU A 200 0.23 0.33 22.57
CA GLU A 200 0.57 1.69 22.16
C GLU A 200 1.20 1.66 20.76
N VAL A 201 0.65 2.42 19.82
CA VAL A 201 1.22 2.62 18.47
C VAL A 201 1.30 4.10 18.16
N GLN A 202 2.24 4.49 17.32
CA GLN A 202 2.31 5.87 16.82
C GLN A 202 2.10 5.92 15.31
N PRO A 203 1.09 6.66 14.84
CA PRO A 203 0.86 6.82 13.41
C PRO A 203 1.94 7.68 12.73
N LEU A 204 2.36 7.25 11.55
CA LEU A 204 3.22 7.99 10.62
C LEU A 204 2.50 8.15 9.29
N CYS A 205 2.16 9.38 8.94
CA CYS A 205 1.52 9.70 7.67
C CYS A 205 2.59 10.10 6.64
N ILE A 206 2.53 9.50 5.45
CA ILE A 206 3.43 9.73 4.33
C ILE A 206 2.60 10.19 3.12
N TYR A 207 3.00 11.31 2.51
CA TYR A 207 2.29 11.92 1.40
C TYR A 207 3.27 12.43 0.33
N TYR A 208 3.11 11.93 -0.89
CA TYR A 208 3.88 12.27 -2.08
C TYR A 208 3.16 13.31 -2.93
N GLN A 209 3.78 14.48 -3.03
CA GLN A 209 3.44 15.52 -3.99
C GLN A 209 4.35 15.39 -5.20
N SER A 210 3.83 14.80 -6.27
CA SER A 210 4.57 14.56 -7.51
C SER A 210 3.78 15.09 -8.70
N PHE A 211 4.49 15.41 -9.78
CA PHE A 211 3.87 15.82 -11.04
C PHE A 211 3.08 14.67 -11.69
N PHE A 212 3.62 13.46 -11.59
CA PHE A 212 2.94 12.21 -11.98
C PHE A 212 2.46 11.46 -10.75
N GLN A 213 1.40 10.68 -10.92
CA GLN A 213 1.03 9.67 -9.94
C GLN A 213 2.12 8.60 -9.91
N ILE A 214 2.82 8.53 -8.78
CA ILE A 214 3.95 7.62 -8.55
C ILE A 214 3.55 6.46 -7.66
N GLU A 215 2.27 6.31 -7.34
CA GLU A 215 1.74 5.16 -6.62
C GLU A 215 1.90 3.88 -7.44
N TRP A 216 2.12 2.75 -6.78
CA TRP A 216 2.18 1.45 -7.48
C TRP A 216 0.77 0.93 -7.73
N LEU A 217 0.09 1.50 -8.73
CA LEU A 217 -1.25 1.08 -9.17
C LEU A 217 -1.24 0.33 -10.50
N THR A 218 -0.09 0.23 -11.16
CA THR A 218 0.03 -0.40 -12.48
C THR A 218 0.35 -1.89 -12.34
N GLU A 219 -0.18 -2.71 -13.24
CA GLU A 219 0.05 -4.17 -13.27
C GLU A 219 1.53 -4.56 -13.33
N HIS A 220 2.32 -3.80 -14.08
CA HIS A 220 3.71 -4.14 -14.37
C HIS A 220 4.69 -3.32 -13.53
N ALA A 221 5.56 -4.00 -12.80
CA ALA A 221 6.62 -3.37 -12.02
C ALA A 221 7.52 -2.46 -12.86
N LEU A 222 7.86 -2.86 -14.10
CA LEU A 222 8.69 -2.06 -15.00
C LEU A 222 8.04 -0.72 -15.36
N HIS A 223 6.72 -0.71 -15.58
CA HIS A 223 5.99 0.52 -15.88
C HIS A 223 5.99 1.47 -14.67
N HIS A 224 5.82 0.93 -13.46
CA HIS A 224 5.95 1.72 -12.24
C HIS A 224 7.37 2.28 -12.04
N ILE A 225 8.40 1.44 -12.20
CA ILE A 225 9.81 1.86 -12.10
C ILE A 225 10.13 2.96 -13.13
N TYR A 226 9.66 2.79 -14.37
CA TYR A 226 9.80 3.80 -15.41
C TYR A 226 9.11 5.11 -15.00
N THR A 227 7.87 5.08 -14.53
CA THR A 227 7.15 6.28 -14.06
C THR A 227 7.89 6.98 -12.92
N LEU A 228 8.39 6.21 -11.95
CA LEU A 228 9.13 6.74 -10.80
C LEU A 228 10.44 7.41 -11.22
N PHE A 229 11.19 6.80 -12.14
CA PHE A 229 12.51 7.32 -12.55
C PHE A 229 12.37 8.46 -13.55
N THR A 230 11.30 8.49 -14.32
CA THR A 230 11.07 9.55 -15.30
C THR A 230 10.38 10.75 -14.69
N SER A 231 9.75 10.61 -13.51
CA SER A 231 9.25 11.74 -12.73
C SER A 231 10.40 12.72 -12.39
N PRO A 232 10.23 14.04 -12.62
CA PRO A 232 11.33 14.99 -12.48
C PRO A 232 11.68 15.22 -11.01
N PHE A 233 10.67 15.64 -10.26
CA PHE A 233 10.76 16.04 -8.87
C PHE A 233 9.48 15.65 -8.16
N SER A 234 9.66 15.10 -6.97
CA SER A 234 8.58 14.84 -6.02
C SER A 234 8.99 15.37 -4.65
N ARG A 235 8.01 15.81 -3.88
CA ARG A 235 8.19 16.17 -2.47
C ARG A 235 7.45 15.15 -1.64
N THR A 236 8.15 14.47 -0.74
CA THR A 236 7.51 13.54 0.20
C THR A 236 7.36 14.22 1.54
N LYS A 237 6.15 14.62 1.88
CA LYS A 237 5.84 15.10 3.22
C LYS A 237 5.60 13.90 4.12
N TYR A 238 6.18 13.95 5.31
CA TYR A 238 5.86 12.99 6.36
C TYR A 238 5.71 13.68 7.71
N TYR A 239 4.85 13.11 8.54
CA TYR A 239 4.62 13.58 9.91
C TYR A 239 4.15 12.45 10.81
N PHE A 240 4.57 12.54 12.06
CA PHE A 240 4.12 11.66 13.13
C PHE A 240 2.91 12.29 13.79
N LEU A 241 1.88 11.47 14.04
CA LEU A 241 0.80 11.83 14.94
C LEU A 241 1.18 11.52 16.38
N GLU A 242 0.37 12.01 17.32
CA GLU A 242 0.53 11.65 18.73
C GLU A 242 0.32 10.14 18.93
N PRO A 243 1.08 9.49 19.83
CA PRO A 243 0.88 8.09 20.18
C PRO A 243 -0.56 7.82 20.61
N MET A 244 -1.11 6.72 20.12
CA MET A 244 -2.46 6.25 20.47
C MET A 244 -2.34 4.95 21.25
N LYS A 245 -3.02 4.90 22.40
CA LYS A 245 -3.14 3.68 23.21
C LYS A 245 -4.48 3.01 22.98
N ARG A 246 -4.51 1.69 23.04
CA ARG A 246 -5.76 0.90 23.04
C ARG A 246 -6.52 1.17 24.34
N PHE A 247 -7.84 1.33 24.25
CA PHE A 247 -8.67 1.40 25.46
C PHE A 247 -8.93 0.00 26.02
N GLU A 248 -9.20 -0.11 27.33
CA GLU A 248 -9.40 -1.41 27.99
C GLU A 248 -10.50 -2.25 27.34
N ASN A 249 -11.63 -1.60 27.00
CA ASN A 249 -12.81 -2.22 26.41
C ASN A 249 -12.81 -2.26 24.87
N GLU A 250 -11.72 -1.84 24.23
CA GLU A 250 -11.61 -1.78 22.77
C GLU A 250 -10.90 -3.01 22.23
N THR A 251 -11.51 -3.70 21.26
CA THR A 251 -10.86 -4.81 20.57
C THR A 251 -9.70 -4.33 19.70
N TYR A 252 -8.79 -5.23 19.32
CA TYR A 252 -7.67 -4.87 18.43
C TYR A 252 -8.11 -4.32 17.07
N GLN A 253 -9.28 -4.74 16.58
CA GLN A 253 -9.81 -4.25 15.31
C GLN A 253 -10.43 -2.86 15.46
N GLU A 254 -11.19 -2.60 16.52
CA GLU A 254 -11.71 -1.26 16.81
C GLU A 254 -10.55 -0.27 17.02
N PHE A 255 -9.48 -0.69 17.71
CA PHE A 255 -8.26 0.11 17.85
C PHE A 255 -7.61 0.40 16.50
N ALA A 256 -7.48 -0.61 15.64
CA ALA A 256 -6.95 -0.44 14.30
C ALA A 256 -7.80 0.53 13.46
N ASP A 257 -9.12 0.43 13.57
CA ASP A 257 -10.07 1.28 12.85
C ASP A 257 -10.09 2.72 13.38
N ARG A 258 -9.96 2.93 14.69
CA ARG A 258 -9.81 4.26 15.29
C ARG A 258 -8.51 4.93 14.86
N VAL A 259 -7.41 4.18 14.83
CA VAL A 259 -6.10 4.69 14.38
C VAL A 259 -6.13 4.98 12.88
N GLY A 260 -6.67 4.08 12.06
CA GLY A 260 -6.83 4.28 10.61
C GLY A 260 -7.71 5.48 10.29
N LYS A 261 -8.86 5.62 10.97
CA LYS A 261 -9.73 6.79 10.83
C LYS A 261 -9.02 8.08 11.21
N LYS A 262 -8.31 8.11 12.35
CA LYS A 262 -7.53 9.28 12.77
C LYS A 262 -6.47 9.66 11.73
N MET A 263 -5.76 8.68 11.16
CA MET A 263 -4.79 8.94 10.09
C MET A 263 -5.44 9.51 8.84
N ALA A 264 -6.56 8.92 8.40
CA ALA A 264 -7.28 9.36 7.23
C ALA A 264 -7.78 10.81 7.39
N ASP A 265 -8.33 11.15 8.56
CA ASP A 265 -8.81 12.51 8.87
C ASP A 265 -7.67 13.54 8.84
N GLU A 266 -6.52 13.24 9.45
CA GLU A 266 -5.34 14.13 9.43
C GLU A 266 -4.74 14.28 8.02
N MET A 267 -4.83 13.24 7.19
CA MET A 267 -4.39 13.26 5.81
C MET A 267 -5.41 13.90 4.85
N GLY A 268 -6.65 14.15 5.30
CA GLY A 268 -7.74 14.65 4.46
C GLY A 268 -8.18 13.64 3.40
N ILE A 269 -8.13 12.34 3.71
CA ILE A 269 -8.52 11.23 2.82
C ILE A 269 -9.59 10.35 3.48
N VAL A 270 -10.16 9.43 2.72
CA VAL A 270 -11.25 8.56 3.20
C VAL A 270 -10.68 7.24 3.74
N TYR A 271 -11.11 6.82 4.94
CA TYR A 271 -10.86 5.48 5.46
C TYR A 271 -11.94 4.53 4.94
N LEU A 272 -11.55 3.39 4.35
CA LEU A 272 -12.46 2.50 3.61
C LEU A 272 -12.46 1.07 4.17
N PRO A 273 -13.58 0.33 4.06
CA PRO A 273 -13.71 -1.03 4.61
C PRO A 273 -12.91 -2.11 3.86
N TYR A 274 -12.28 -1.75 2.75
CA TYR A 274 -11.62 -2.71 1.85
C TYR A 274 -10.31 -3.25 2.42
N SER A 275 -9.92 -4.41 1.90
CA SER A 275 -8.79 -5.21 2.36
C SER A 275 -7.86 -5.60 1.20
N ILE A 276 -6.65 -6.06 1.54
CA ILE A 276 -5.72 -6.64 0.55
C ILE A 276 -6.32 -7.78 -0.27
N ASP A 277 -7.27 -8.53 0.27
CA ASP A 277 -7.82 -9.65 -0.47
C ASP A 277 -8.77 -9.17 -1.58
N ASP A 278 -9.40 -8.00 -1.41
CA ASP A 278 -10.14 -7.32 -2.48
C ASP A 278 -9.19 -6.87 -3.59
N TYR A 279 -8.02 -6.34 -3.21
CA TYR A 279 -6.93 -6.04 -4.17
C TYR A 279 -6.49 -7.29 -4.92
N LEU A 280 -6.26 -8.40 -4.23
CA LEU A 280 -5.80 -9.65 -4.84
C LEU A 280 -6.88 -10.27 -5.75
N TYR A 281 -8.17 -10.11 -5.42
CA TYR A 281 -9.26 -10.47 -6.32
C TYR A 281 -9.25 -9.58 -7.56
N PHE A 282 -9.16 -8.26 -7.39
CA PHE A 282 -9.10 -7.33 -8.51
C PHE A 282 -7.90 -7.62 -9.43
N GLN A 283 -6.76 -8.03 -8.88
CA GLN A 283 -5.60 -8.46 -9.68
C GLN A 283 -5.74 -9.86 -10.32
N GLY A 284 -6.87 -10.55 -10.15
CA GLY A 284 -7.09 -11.90 -10.67
C GLY A 284 -6.30 -13.01 -9.97
N ILE A 285 -5.74 -12.73 -8.78
CA ILE A 285 -4.91 -13.67 -8.00
C ILE A 285 -5.77 -14.52 -7.06
N LYS A 286 -6.81 -13.91 -6.46
CA LYS A 286 -7.75 -14.57 -5.56
C LYS A 286 -9.14 -14.66 -6.17
N THR A 287 -9.90 -15.62 -5.68
CA THR A 287 -11.29 -15.86 -6.06
C THR A 287 -12.25 -14.93 -5.30
N ILE A 288 -13.44 -14.73 -5.88
CA ILE A 288 -14.46 -13.77 -5.41
C ILE A 288 -14.99 -14.07 -3.99
N ASP A 289 -14.94 -15.33 -3.53
CA ASP A 289 -15.32 -15.72 -2.16
C ASP A 289 -14.39 -15.11 -1.10
N LYS A 290 -13.23 -14.60 -1.53
CA LYS A 290 -12.30 -13.84 -0.70
C LYS A 290 -12.53 -12.34 -0.88
N CYS A 291 -13.65 -11.83 -1.34
CA CYS A 291 -13.92 -10.40 -1.27
C CYS A 291 -14.71 -10.03 -0.02
N SER A 292 -14.52 -8.80 0.44
CA SER A 292 -15.41 -8.17 1.41
C SER A 292 -16.75 -7.85 0.73
N ASN A 293 -17.84 -7.92 1.49
CA ASN A 293 -19.18 -7.65 0.97
C ASN A 293 -19.30 -6.18 0.52
N GLU A 294 -18.66 -5.28 1.26
CA GLU A 294 -18.57 -3.85 0.95
C GLU A 294 -17.90 -3.62 -0.41
N TYR A 295 -16.76 -4.28 -0.68
CA TYR A 295 -16.10 -4.16 -1.97
C TYR A 295 -16.95 -4.72 -3.13
N LEU A 296 -17.59 -5.87 -2.94
CA LEU A 296 -18.46 -6.45 -3.97
C LEU A 296 -19.68 -5.57 -4.28
N LYS A 297 -20.25 -4.96 -3.25
CA LYS A 297 -21.36 -4.01 -3.40
C LYS A 297 -20.93 -2.79 -4.24
N ASP A 298 -19.77 -2.22 -3.95
CA ASP A 298 -19.33 -0.96 -4.54
C ASP A 298 -18.67 -1.17 -5.93
N TYR A 299 -17.86 -2.22 -6.07
CA TYR A 299 -16.98 -2.47 -7.23
C TYR A 299 -17.11 -3.86 -7.85
N GLY A 300 -18.02 -4.71 -7.38
CA GLY A 300 -18.18 -6.07 -7.93
C GLY A 300 -18.53 -6.09 -9.42
N TRP A 301 -19.16 -5.03 -9.93
CA TRP A 301 -19.45 -4.86 -11.36
C TRP A 301 -18.19 -4.73 -12.24
N MET A 302 -17.06 -4.30 -11.67
CA MET A 302 -15.79 -4.18 -12.40
C MET A 302 -15.17 -5.55 -12.71
N GLY A 303 -15.56 -6.60 -11.97
CA GLY A 303 -14.89 -7.89 -12.01
C GLY A 303 -13.41 -7.78 -11.60
N ASP A 304 -12.57 -8.63 -12.18
CA ASP A 304 -11.12 -8.48 -12.08
C ASP A 304 -10.59 -7.41 -13.05
N HIS A 305 -9.31 -7.08 -12.96
CA HIS A 305 -8.68 -6.04 -13.75
C HIS A 305 -8.66 -6.38 -15.25
N ALA A 306 -8.64 -7.66 -15.61
CA ALA A 306 -8.73 -8.06 -17.02
C ALA A 306 -10.13 -7.78 -17.58
N HIS A 307 -11.17 -8.09 -16.81
CA HIS A 307 -12.55 -7.74 -17.13
C HIS A 307 -12.73 -6.22 -17.20
N TYR A 308 -12.27 -5.48 -16.19
CA TYR A 308 -12.35 -4.02 -16.14
C TYR A 308 -11.69 -3.36 -17.35
N ARG A 309 -10.51 -3.86 -17.77
CA ARG A 309 -9.84 -3.41 -19.01
C ARG A 309 -10.69 -3.62 -20.24
N LYS A 310 -11.28 -4.81 -20.38
CA LYS A 310 -12.12 -5.16 -21.54
C LYS A 310 -13.34 -4.25 -21.64
N ILE A 311 -14.07 -4.05 -20.55
CA ILE A 311 -15.26 -3.17 -20.55
C ILE A 311 -14.88 -1.70 -20.78
N CYS A 312 -13.74 -1.24 -20.25
CA CYS A 312 -13.24 0.11 -20.52
C CYS A 312 -12.90 0.30 -22.00
N GLN A 313 -12.20 -0.68 -22.60
CA GLN A 313 -11.81 -0.63 -24.00
C GLN A 313 -13.03 -0.57 -24.93
N GLN A 314 -14.08 -1.34 -24.63
CA GLN A 314 -15.35 -1.32 -25.37
C GLN A 314 -16.03 0.06 -25.35
N GLN A 315 -15.82 0.84 -24.28
CA GLN A 315 -16.38 2.18 -24.11
C GLN A 315 -15.42 3.31 -24.49
N GLY A 316 -14.25 3.00 -25.06
CA GLY A 316 -13.22 4.01 -25.33
C GLY A 316 -12.67 4.69 -24.06
N LEU A 317 -12.80 4.05 -22.90
CA LEU A 317 -12.35 4.55 -21.60
C LEU A 317 -10.95 4.01 -21.28
N ASN A 318 -10.15 4.81 -20.57
CA ASN A 318 -8.84 4.39 -20.09
C ASN A 318 -8.98 3.63 -18.77
N SER A 319 -8.65 2.34 -18.76
CA SER A 319 -8.80 1.43 -17.63
C SER A 319 -7.86 1.69 -16.44
N LEU A 320 -6.89 2.60 -16.58
CA LEU A 320 -6.03 2.99 -15.45
C LEU A 320 -6.78 3.88 -14.45
N TYR A 321 -7.86 4.53 -14.88
CA TYR A 321 -8.65 5.43 -14.05
C TYR A 321 -9.93 4.78 -13.56
N GLU A 322 -10.40 5.25 -12.40
CA GLU A 322 -11.75 4.95 -11.95
C GLU A 322 -12.78 5.63 -12.87
N HIS A 323 -13.83 4.87 -13.21
CA HIS A 323 -15.00 5.34 -13.93
C HIS A 323 -16.25 4.91 -13.15
N ARG A 324 -17.31 5.71 -13.27
CA ARG A 324 -18.57 5.42 -12.57
C ARG A 324 -19.34 4.33 -13.28
N ARG A 325 -20.03 3.48 -12.52
CA ARG A 325 -20.80 2.34 -13.02
C ARG A 325 -21.80 2.76 -14.11
N GLU A 326 -22.43 3.92 -13.98
CA GLU A 326 -23.44 4.43 -14.91
C GLU A 326 -22.88 4.66 -16.32
N GLN A 327 -21.57 4.93 -16.45
CA GLN A 327 -20.91 5.09 -17.75
C GLN A 327 -20.89 3.80 -18.57
N PHE A 328 -21.01 2.64 -17.92
CA PHE A 328 -21.09 1.33 -18.56
C PHE A 328 -22.54 0.87 -18.77
N ILE A 329 -23.50 1.48 -18.04
CA ILE A 329 -24.94 1.22 -18.19
C ILE A 329 -25.49 2.04 -19.38
N GLN A 330 -25.05 3.28 -19.58
CA GLN A 330 -25.53 4.12 -20.68
C GLN A 330 -25.08 3.65 -22.08
N SER A 331 -24.08 2.77 -22.15
CA SER A 331 -23.72 2.06 -23.37
C SER A 331 -24.51 0.77 -23.62
N GLN A 332 -25.34 0.37 -22.66
CA GLN A 332 -26.20 -0.82 -22.71
C GLN A 332 -27.65 -0.48 -23.09
N TYR A 333 -27.86 0.29 -24.17
CA TYR A 333 -29.00 -0.01 -25.06
C TYR A 333 -28.75 -1.29 -25.89
N ALA A 334 -28.13 -2.32 -25.27
CA ALA A 334 -27.89 -3.61 -25.92
C ALA A 334 -27.91 -4.82 -24.99
N TRP A 335 -27.81 -4.70 -23.65
CA TRP A 335 -27.90 -5.86 -22.76
C TRP A 335 -28.63 -5.49 -21.47
N SER A 336 -29.89 -5.91 -21.40
CA SER A 336 -30.88 -5.60 -20.37
C SER A 336 -30.48 -6.09 -18.98
N GLU A 337 -30.98 -5.37 -17.96
CA GLU A 337 -30.88 -5.67 -16.52
C GLU A 337 -31.33 -7.09 -16.13
N GLU A 338 -32.01 -7.82 -17.02
CA GLU A 338 -32.42 -9.21 -16.82
C GLU A 338 -31.23 -10.15 -16.61
N HIS A 339 -30.07 -9.92 -17.26
CA HIS A 339 -28.95 -10.87 -17.16
C HIS A 339 -28.17 -10.78 -15.83
N ALA A 340 -28.15 -9.60 -15.20
CA ALA A 340 -27.50 -9.43 -13.89
C ALA A 340 -28.33 -10.06 -12.77
N LEU A 341 -29.66 -10.00 -12.88
CA LEU A 341 -30.58 -10.64 -11.94
C LEU A 341 -30.65 -12.16 -12.18
N ASP A 342 -30.63 -12.63 -13.43
CA ASP A 342 -30.62 -14.07 -13.75
C ASP A 342 -29.36 -14.79 -13.23
N VAL A 343 -28.19 -14.14 -13.29
CA VAL A 343 -26.94 -14.73 -12.75
C VAL A 343 -26.94 -14.78 -11.22
N ILE A 344 -27.66 -13.86 -10.56
CA ILE A 344 -27.83 -13.85 -9.10
C ILE A 344 -28.89 -14.88 -8.69
N ASP A 345 -30.02 -14.98 -9.41
CA ASP A 345 -31.10 -15.92 -9.12
C ASP A 345 -30.75 -17.38 -9.46
N GLN A 346 -30.02 -17.65 -10.55
CA GLN A 346 -29.53 -19.02 -10.83
C GLN A 346 -28.52 -19.50 -9.78
N ARG A 347 -27.78 -18.59 -9.13
CA ARG A 347 -26.85 -18.95 -8.06
C ARG A 347 -27.53 -19.12 -6.71
N LEU A 348 -28.58 -18.33 -6.42
CA LEU A 348 -29.37 -18.49 -5.19
C LEU A 348 -30.31 -19.70 -5.26
N GLY A 349 -30.88 -20.01 -6.42
CA GLY A 349 -31.71 -21.20 -6.64
C GLY A 349 -30.95 -22.54 -6.51
N ASN A 350 -29.66 -22.54 -6.82
CA ASN A 350 -28.80 -23.72 -6.64
C ASN A 350 -28.39 -23.95 -5.17
N PHE A 351 -28.46 -22.94 -4.31
CA PHE A 351 -28.27 -23.12 -2.86
C PHE A 351 -29.51 -23.71 -2.18
N ALA A 352 -30.72 -23.45 -2.69
CA ALA A 352 -31.96 -24.01 -2.15
C ALA A 352 -32.18 -25.50 -2.49
N LYS A 353 -31.51 -26.03 -3.51
CA LYS A 353 -31.58 -27.47 -3.87
C LYS A 353 -30.63 -28.37 -3.07
N PHE A 354 -29.64 -27.80 -2.37
CA PHE A 354 -28.70 -28.54 -1.51
C PHE A 354 -29.13 -28.60 -0.03
N SER A 355 -30.27 -28.03 0.36
CA SER A 355 -30.84 -28.14 1.72
C SER A 355 -32.03 -29.09 1.83
N LYS A 356 -32.33 -29.88 0.78
CA LYS A 356 -33.38 -30.90 0.75
C LYS A 356 -32.92 -32.26 0.17
N GLN A 357 -31.67 -32.64 0.40
CA GLN A 357 -31.23 -34.04 0.33
C GLN A 357 -30.48 -34.42 1.60
#